data_AF-A0A2U1UZK4-F1
#
_entry.id   AF-A0A2U1UZK4-F1
#
_cell.length_a   1.000
_cell.length_b   1.000
_cell.length_c   1.000
_cell.angle_alpha   90.00
_cell.angle_beta   90.00
_cell.angle_gamma   90.00
#
_symmetry.space_group_name_H-M   'P 1'
#
loop_
_entity.id
_entity.type
_entity.pdbx_description
1 polymer ?
#
loop_
_entity_poly.entity_id
_entity_poly.type
_entity_poly.pdbx_seq_one_letter_code
_entity_poly.pdbx_strand_id
1 'polypeptide(L)'
;MSFMRFAGLGLHQAVPDAKTIWLYREQLKQAGAIEGLFRRFDEVLAAKGLLAMGGQIIDATIIAAPRQKLTLEEKATIREGGTPAYWSKAKRAQKDRDARWTLKRGRAKPKAEGTQRQAIQIAVPIFGYKSHIGIDRRHGLIRRWTVTDAAQHDSRSFPALLDPGNTASRVWADTAYRTKRNLKVLERRGLSERILFRRPPRRPLSELQAKANASRARIRSGIEHVFAVQKHRMALFVRTISLARAQVKIGIANLAYNFARLAWLSTRAAPA
;
A
#
# COMPACT_ATOMS: atom_id res chain seq x y z
N MET A 1 -32.86 -0.82 -3.70
CA MET A 1 -33.18 -1.93 -2.76
C MET A 1 -32.01 -2.86 -2.45
N SER A 2 -31.11 -3.21 -3.38
CA SER A 2 -30.02 -4.19 -3.13
C SER A 2 -29.04 -3.80 -2.02
N PHE A 3 -28.64 -2.53 -1.94
CA PHE A 3 -27.70 -2.05 -0.91
C PHE A 3 -28.30 -2.10 0.50
N MET A 4 -29.56 -1.71 0.65
CA MET A 4 -30.27 -1.76 1.94
C MET A 4 -30.41 -3.21 2.43
N ARG A 5 -30.79 -4.14 1.54
CA ARG A 5 -30.85 -5.57 1.86
C ARG A 5 -29.48 -6.14 2.24
N PHE A 6 -28.42 -5.75 1.53
CA PHE A 6 -27.05 -6.16 1.86
C PHE A 6 -26.60 -5.64 3.22
N ALA A 7 -26.90 -4.37 3.53
CA ALA A 7 -26.56 -3.74 4.80
C ALA A 7 -27.51 -4.11 5.95
N GLY A 8 -28.55 -4.91 5.69
CA GLY A 8 -29.58 -5.25 6.67
C GLY A 8 -30.44 -4.06 7.13
N LEU A 9 -30.53 -3.00 6.31
CA LEU A 9 -31.25 -1.77 6.63
C LEU A 9 -32.70 -1.83 6.15
N GLY A 10 -33.65 -1.67 7.09
CA GLY A 10 -35.06 -1.45 6.77
C GLY A 10 -35.36 -0.01 6.34
N LEU A 11 -36.45 0.23 5.60
CA LEU A 11 -36.90 1.57 5.17
C LEU A 11 -37.17 2.53 6.34
N HIS A 12 -37.54 1.98 7.50
CA HIS A 12 -37.85 2.71 8.73
C HIS A 12 -36.69 2.71 9.75
N GLN A 13 -35.56 2.09 9.43
CA GLN A 13 -34.43 2.00 10.35
C GLN A 13 -33.49 3.19 10.19
N ALA A 14 -32.88 3.60 11.31
CA ALA A 14 -31.87 4.65 11.31
C ALA A 14 -30.70 4.25 10.40
N VAL A 15 -30.43 5.08 9.38
CA VAL A 15 -29.29 4.89 8.50
C VAL A 15 -28.00 5.29 9.23
N PRO A 16 -26.93 4.48 9.19
CA PRO A 16 -25.67 4.83 9.82
C PRO A 16 -25.14 6.18 9.33
N ASP A 17 -25.01 7.12 10.28
CA ASP A 17 -24.47 8.44 10.02
C ASP A 17 -22.93 8.46 10.04
N ALA A 18 -22.34 9.65 9.84
CA ALA A 18 -20.89 9.82 9.86
C ALA A 18 -20.26 9.41 11.20
N LYS A 19 -20.96 9.63 12.33
CA LYS A 19 -20.50 9.27 13.67
C LYS A 19 -20.49 7.75 13.85
N THR A 20 -21.51 7.06 13.37
CA THR A 20 -21.63 5.59 13.41
C THR A 20 -20.48 4.94 12.64
N ILE A 21 -20.21 5.40 11.42
CA ILE A 21 -19.09 4.88 10.60
C ILE A 21 -17.74 5.16 11.28
N TRP A 22 -17.60 6.34 11.92
CA TRP A 22 -16.38 6.68 12.65
C TRP A 22 -16.18 5.77 13.87
N LEU A 23 -17.22 5.57 14.68
CA LEU A 23 -17.20 4.69 15.85
C LEU A 23 -16.89 3.25 15.47
N TYR A 24 -17.49 2.74 14.39
CA TYR A 24 -17.21 1.40 13.88
C TYR A 24 -15.73 1.22 13.53
N ARG A 25 -15.11 2.20 12.85
CA ARG A 25 -13.66 2.14 12.56
C ARG A 25 -12.81 2.20 13.83
N GLU A 26 -13.25 2.96 14.83
CA GLU A 26 -12.55 3.02 16.12
C GLU A 26 -12.64 1.70 16.89
N GLN A 27 -13.79 1.02 16.83
CA GLN A 27 -13.97 -0.33 17.38
C GLN A 27 -13.08 -1.36 16.66
N LEU A 28 -13.04 -1.33 15.33
CA LEU A 28 -12.12 -2.19 14.55
C LEU A 28 -10.65 -1.97 14.94
N LYS A 29 -10.27 -0.71 15.20
CA LYS A 29 -8.93 -0.35 15.68
C LYS A 29 -8.66 -0.94 17.06
N GLN A 30 -9.58 -0.74 18.01
CA GLN A 30 -9.44 -1.24 19.38
C GLN A 30 -9.36 -2.77 19.43
N ALA A 31 -10.14 -3.45 18.58
CA ALA A 31 -10.15 -4.90 18.49
C ALA A 31 -8.99 -5.50 17.69
N GLY A 32 -8.17 -4.68 17.01
CA GLY A 32 -7.13 -5.18 16.09
C GLY A 32 -7.69 -6.04 14.94
N ALA A 33 -8.96 -5.83 14.58
CA ALA A 33 -9.74 -6.82 13.82
C ALA A 33 -9.35 -6.96 12.35
N ILE A 34 -8.64 -5.96 11.78
CA ILE A 34 -8.34 -5.93 10.34
C ILE A 34 -7.49 -7.13 9.91
N GLU A 35 -6.49 -7.51 10.69
CA GLU A 35 -5.65 -8.68 10.36
C GLU A 35 -6.45 -9.99 10.41
N GLY A 36 -7.36 -10.11 11.38
CA GLY A 36 -8.30 -11.24 11.46
C GLY A 36 -9.24 -11.30 10.25
N LEU A 37 -9.75 -10.16 9.78
CA LEU A 37 -10.57 -10.09 8.57
C LEU A 37 -9.79 -10.52 7.32
N PHE A 38 -8.51 -10.13 7.20
CA PHE A 38 -7.64 -10.59 6.11
C PHE A 38 -7.44 -12.10 6.15
N ARG A 39 -7.17 -12.67 7.33
CA ARG A 39 -7.00 -14.12 7.50
C ARG A 39 -8.25 -14.89 7.08
N ARG A 40 -9.42 -14.44 7.55
CA ARG A 40 -10.71 -15.05 7.18
C ARG A 40 -11.00 -14.92 5.69
N PHE A 41 -10.59 -13.81 5.07
CA PHE A 41 -10.68 -13.66 3.62
C PHE A 41 -9.75 -14.64 2.88
N ASP A 42 -8.51 -14.82 3.34
CA ASP A 42 -7.58 -15.79 2.76
C ASP A 42 -8.10 -17.23 2.88
N GLU A 43 -8.78 -17.59 3.99
CA GLU A 43 -9.47 -18.88 4.14
C GLU A 43 -10.55 -19.08 3.06
N VAL A 44 -11.36 -18.04 2.79
CA VAL A 44 -12.36 -18.06 1.70
C VAL A 44 -11.70 -18.23 0.33
N LEU A 45 -10.55 -17.59 0.10
CA LEU A 45 -9.80 -17.75 -1.14
C LEU A 45 -9.25 -19.17 -1.29
N ALA A 46 -8.74 -19.77 -0.21
CA ALA A 46 -8.24 -21.13 -0.19
C ALA A 46 -9.36 -22.13 -0.50
N ALA A 47 -10.53 -22.00 0.13
CA ALA A 47 -11.71 -22.82 -0.14
C ALA A 47 -12.20 -22.71 -1.59
N LYS A 48 -11.95 -21.58 -2.26
CA LYS A 48 -12.25 -21.35 -3.69
C LYS A 48 -11.12 -21.77 -4.64
N GLY A 49 -10.05 -22.40 -4.15
CA GLY A 49 -8.89 -22.80 -4.96
C GLY A 49 -8.01 -21.65 -5.45
N LEU A 50 -8.21 -20.42 -4.94
CA LEU A 50 -7.45 -19.23 -5.32
C LEU A 50 -6.17 -19.11 -4.48
N LEU A 51 -5.33 -20.15 -4.51
CA LEU A 51 -4.07 -20.24 -3.76
C LEU A 51 -2.98 -19.36 -4.38
N ALA A 52 -2.09 -18.83 -3.53
CA ALA A 52 -0.97 -18.00 -3.96
C ALA A 52 0.17 -18.86 -4.53
N MET A 53 0.07 -19.26 -5.81
CA MET A 53 1.02 -20.20 -6.44
C MET A 53 1.92 -19.57 -7.52
N GLY A 54 1.74 -18.28 -7.82
CA GLY A 54 2.47 -17.58 -8.90
C GLY A 54 3.77 -16.90 -8.47
N GLY A 55 4.11 -16.97 -7.18
CA GLY A 55 5.06 -16.09 -6.53
C GLY A 55 4.40 -14.76 -6.18
N GLN A 56 5.20 -13.79 -5.74
CA GLN A 56 4.70 -12.58 -5.09
C GLN A 56 5.36 -11.31 -5.61
N ILE A 57 4.56 -10.26 -5.75
CA ILE A 57 5.01 -8.94 -6.21
C ILE A 57 4.86 -7.97 -5.02
N ILE A 58 5.95 -7.28 -4.70
CA ILE A 58 6.02 -6.34 -3.58
C ILE A 58 6.30 -4.93 -4.09
N ASP A 59 5.48 -3.99 -3.63
CA ASP A 59 5.67 -2.57 -3.90
C ASP A 59 4.95 -1.70 -2.85
N ALA A 60 5.18 -0.39 -2.90
CA ALA A 60 4.54 0.57 -2.00
C ALA A 60 3.92 1.74 -2.76
N THR A 61 2.82 2.25 -2.21
CA THR A 61 2.17 3.47 -2.71
C THR A 61 2.00 4.47 -1.57
N ILE A 62 2.17 5.75 -1.88
CA ILE A 62 1.96 6.85 -0.93
C ILE A 62 0.48 7.20 -0.91
N ILE A 63 -0.10 7.27 0.29
CA ILE A 63 -1.46 7.71 0.55
C ILE A 63 -1.38 9.06 1.27
N ALA A 64 -1.96 10.09 0.66
CA ALA A 64 -1.90 11.45 1.21
C ALA A 64 -2.81 11.62 2.43
N ALA A 65 -2.40 12.53 3.30
CA ALA A 65 -3.14 13.01 4.47
C ALA A 65 -3.17 14.56 4.48
N PRO A 66 -4.07 15.19 5.27
CA PRO A 66 -4.11 16.65 5.39
C PRO A 66 -2.77 17.22 5.82
N ARG A 67 -2.25 18.17 5.02
CA ARG A 67 -0.99 18.86 5.30
C ARG A 67 -1.08 19.60 6.62
N GLN A 68 -0.11 19.38 7.49
CA GLN A 68 -0.03 20.02 8.80
C GLN A 68 0.80 21.30 8.72
N LYS A 69 0.22 22.42 9.15
CA LYS A 69 0.98 23.66 9.42
C LYS A 69 1.58 23.54 10.82
N LEU A 70 2.91 23.58 10.90
CA LEU A 70 3.70 23.44 12.13
C LEU A 70 4.90 24.38 12.08
N THR A 71 5.27 24.97 13.21
CA THR A 71 6.51 25.74 13.37
C THR A 71 7.75 24.83 13.29
N LEU A 72 8.95 25.41 13.22
CA LEU A 72 10.19 24.62 13.18
C LEU A 72 10.40 23.84 14.49
N GLU A 73 10.14 24.48 15.63
CA GLU A 73 10.21 23.87 16.95
C GLU A 73 9.21 22.71 17.07
N GLU A 74 7.93 22.92 16.70
CA GLU A 74 6.91 21.86 16.74
C GLU A 74 7.33 20.65 15.89
N LYS A 75 7.95 20.88 14.72
CA LYS A 75 8.45 19.81 13.85
C LYS A 75 9.59 19.03 14.49
N ALA A 76 10.50 19.70 15.20
CA ALA A 76 11.62 19.06 15.90
C ALA A 76 11.10 18.14 17.01
N THR A 77 10.23 18.67 17.88
CA THR A 77 9.62 17.89 18.97
C THR A 77 8.88 16.65 18.46
N ILE A 78 8.08 16.78 17.40
CA ILE A 78 7.33 15.65 16.81
C ILE A 78 8.27 14.63 16.16
N ARG A 79 9.40 15.08 15.57
CA ARG A 79 10.38 14.18 14.95
C ARG A 79 11.04 13.27 15.98
N GLU A 80 11.23 13.77 17.20
CA GLU A 80 11.76 13.01 18.35
C GLU A 80 10.68 12.16 19.03
N GLY A 81 9.44 12.16 18.54
CA GLY A 81 8.31 11.41 19.11
C GLY A 81 7.59 12.15 20.25
N GLY A 82 8.03 13.37 20.58
CA GLY A 82 7.43 14.21 21.60
C GLY A 82 6.14 14.89 21.15
N THR A 83 5.56 15.67 22.05
CA THR A 83 4.42 16.55 21.78
C THR A 83 4.69 17.91 22.41
N PRO A 84 4.53 19.01 21.66
CA PRO A 84 4.73 20.34 22.23
C PRO A 84 3.86 20.56 23.48
N ALA A 85 4.49 20.95 24.59
CA ALA A 85 3.84 21.02 25.90
C ALA A 85 2.69 22.03 25.94
N TYR A 86 2.82 23.13 25.20
CA TYR A 86 1.81 24.20 25.10
C TYR A 86 0.59 23.82 24.25
N TRP A 87 0.54 22.62 23.65
CA TRP A 87 -0.63 22.20 22.89
C TRP A 87 -1.80 21.80 23.79
N SER A 88 -2.91 22.51 23.65
CA SER A 88 -4.19 22.11 24.26
C SER A 88 -4.63 20.71 23.81
N LYS A 89 -5.54 20.08 24.57
CA LYS A 89 -6.18 18.82 24.18
C LYS A 89 -6.82 18.89 22.79
N ALA A 90 -7.48 20.00 22.47
CA ALA A 90 -8.09 20.23 21.17
C ALA A 90 -7.04 20.29 20.04
N LYS A 91 -5.94 21.03 20.23
CA LYS A 91 -4.87 21.13 19.22
C LYS A 91 -4.22 19.76 18.99
N ARG A 92 -3.93 19.00 20.06
CA ARG A 92 -3.41 17.63 19.95
C ARG A 92 -4.31 16.70 19.14
N ALA A 93 -5.63 16.82 19.30
CA ALA A 93 -6.60 16.02 18.57
C ALA A 93 -6.69 16.35 17.07
N GLN A 94 -6.18 17.51 16.63
CA GLN A 94 -6.21 17.97 15.24
C GLN A 94 -4.88 17.77 14.49
N LYS A 95 -3.79 17.49 15.22
CA LYS A 95 -2.45 17.37 14.65
C LYS A 95 -2.03 15.92 14.47
N ASP A 96 -1.78 15.53 13.22
CA ASP A 96 -1.20 14.22 12.93
C ASP A 96 0.31 14.21 13.24
N ARG A 97 0.67 13.52 14.33
CA ARG A 97 2.05 13.35 14.81
C ARG A 97 2.73 12.11 14.23
N ASP A 98 2.03 11.26 13.51
CA ASP A 98 2.56 10.00 12.97
C ASP A 98 2.86 10.11 11.46
N ALA A 99 2.03 10.84 10.72
CA ALA A 99 2.27 11.12 9.31
C ALA A 99 3.57 11.91 9.10
N ARG A 100 4.26 11.66 7.98
CA ARG A 100 5.52 12.33 7.64
C ARG A 100 5.51 12.84 6.20
N TRP A 101 6.41 13.77 5.91
CA TRP A 101 6.64 14.28 4.56
C TRP A 101 7.56 13.34 3.78
N THR A 102 7.30 13.20 2.48
CA THR A 102 8.16 12.49 1.54
C THR A 102 8.17 13.20 0.18
N LEU A 103 9.16 12.89 -0.64
CA LEU A 103 9.27 13.42 -2.00
C LEU A 103 8.89 12.34 -3.00
N LYS A 104 7.74 12.50 -3.64
CA LYS A 104 7.36 11.66 -4.78
C LYS A 104 8.07 12.19 -6.03
N ARG A 105 9.05 11.42 -6.52
CA ARG A 105 9.75 11.72 -7.76
C ARG A 105 9.03 11.07 -8.93
N GLY A 106 8.62 11.87 -9.89
CA GLY A 106 8.05 11.43 -11.17
C GLY A 106 8.86 11.97 -12.34
N ARG A 107 8.65 11.40 -13.51
CA ARG A 107 9.09 12.00 -14.78
C ARG A 107 7.87 12.64 -15.42
N ALA A 108 7.97 13.91 -15.78
CA ALA A 108 6.96 14.54 -16.61
C ALA A 108 6.89 13.80 -17.96
N LYS A 109 5.69 13.56 -18.50
CA LYS A 109 5.56 13.14 -19.90
C LYS A 109 6.10 14.28 -20.78
N PRO A 110 6.91 13.98 -21.81
CA PRO A 110 7.18 14.97 -22.86
C PRO A 110 5.84 15.47 -23.41
N LYS A 111 5.68 16.78 -23.61
CA LYS A 111 4.56 17.31 -24.39
C LYS A 111 4.71 16.86 -25.85
N ALA A 112 3.59 16.81 -26.57
CA ALA A 112 3.57 16.38 -27.96
C ALA A 112 4.50 17.24 -28.84
N GLU A 113 5.22 16.51 -29.71
CA GLU A 113 6.04 16.85 -30.88
C GLU A 113 7.02 18.04 -30.85
N GLY A 114 8.27 17.74 -31.22
CA GLY A 114 9.26 18.72 -31.69
C GLY A 114 10.37 19.11 -30.70
N THR A 115 10.16 19.00 -29.38
CA THR A 115 11.21 19.33 -28.41
C THR A 115 11.73 18.10 -27.67
N GLN A 116 12.93 17.63 -28.03
CA GLN A 116 13.74 16.72 -27.21
C GLN A 116 14.22 17.43 -25.93
N ARG A 117 13.30 17.81 -25.03
CA ARG A 117 13.69 18.23 -23.68
C ARG A 117 13.71 16.99 -22.80
N GLN A 118 14.85 16.73 -22.17
CA GLN A 118 15.03 15.66 -21.19
C GLN A 118 13.86 15.66 -20.20
N ALA A 119 13.31 14.48 -19.90
CA ALA A 119 12.15 14.36 -19.02
C ALA A 119 12.43 15.05 -17.67
N ILE A 120 11.74 16.15 -17.40
CA ILE A 120 11.90 16.91 -16.16
C ILE A 120 11.51 16.00 -15.00
N GLN A 121 12.43 15.79 -14.06
CA GLN A 121 12.12 15.12 -12.80
C GLN A 121 11.31 16.08 -11.94
N ILE A 122 10.04 15.75 -11.71
CA ILE A 122 9.19 16.50 -10.80
C ILE A 122 9.28 15.83 -9.44
N ALA A 123 9.73 16.57 -8.43
CA ALA A 123 9.65 16.16 -7.03
C ALA A 123 8.44 16.82 -6.38
N VAL A 124 7.37 16.05 -6.14
CA VAL A 124 6.17 16.54 -5.46
C VAL A 124 6.24 16.17 -3.99
N PRO A 125 6.24 17.13 -3.05
CA PRO A 125 6.16 16.82 -1.63
C PRO A 125 4.76 16.33 -1.27
N ILE A 126 4.70 15.19 -0.61
CA ILE A 126 3.46 14.56 -0.12
C ILE A 126 3.59 14.33 1.38
N PHE A 127 2.55 14.71 2.12
CA PHE A 127 2.41 14.41 3.54
C PHE A 127 1.43 13.25 3.71
N GLY A 128 1.78 12.25 4.52
CA GLY A 128 0.89 11.13 4.82
C GLY A 128 1.60 9.84 5.17
N TYR A 129 1.11 8.76 4.59
CA TYR A 129 1.50 7.38 4.90
C TYR A 129 1.90 6.63 3.63
N LYS A 130 2.52 5.46 3.81
CA LYS A 130 2.75 4.47 2.74
C LYS A 130 1.95 3.22 3.03
N SER A 131 1.28 2.71 2.01
CA SER A 131 0.73 1.35 1.98
C SER A 131 1.72 0.47 1.24
N HIS A 132 2.43 -0.38 1.98
CA HIS A 132 3.29 -1.42 1.42
C HIS A 132 2.45 -2.67 1.19
N ILE A 133 2.55 -3.27 0.01
CA ILE A 133 1.64 -4.32 -0.44
C ILE A 133 2.45 -5.45 -1.07
N GLY A 134 2.12 -6.68 -0.67
CA GLY A 134 2.51 -7.92 -1.34
C GLY A 134 1.27 -8.58 -1.95
N ILE A 135 1.26 -8.73 -3.27
CA ILE A 135 0.20 -9.45 -4.00
C ILE A 135 0.70 -10.82 -4.47
N ASP A 136 -0.23 -11.77 -4.62
CA ASP A 136 0.06 -12.97 -5.40
C ASP A 136 0.04 -12.64 -6.90
N ARG A 137 1.03 -13.16 -7.64
CA ARG A 137 1.21 -12.81 -9.06
C ARG A 137 0.07 -13.34 -9.96
N ARG A 138 -0.53 -14.48 -9.61
CA ARG A 138 -1.47 -15.21 -10.49
C ARG A 138 -2.83 -14.53 -10.51
N HIS A 139 -3.36 -14.20 -9.34
CA HIS A 139 -4.70 -13.67 -9.16
C HIS A 139 -4.68 -12.15 -8.95
N GLY A 140 -3.56 -11.60 -8.49
CA GLY A 140 -3.42 -10.17 -8.19
C GLY A 140 -4.14 -9.78 -6.90
N LEU A 141 -4.36 -10.72 -5.98
CA LEU A 141 -4.97 -10.45 -4.68
C LEU A 141 -3.90 -10.02 -3.69
N ILE A 142 -4.24 -9.06 -2.83
CA ILE A 142 -3.38 -8.62 -1.73
C ILE A 142 -3.34 -9.71 -0.67
N ARG A 143 -2.15 -10.23 -0.36
CA ARG A 143 -1.92 -11.29 0.65
C ARG A 143 -1.26 -10.75 1.91
N ARG A 144 -0.35 -9.80 1.75
CA ARG A 144 0.35 -9.14 2.84
C ARG A 144 0.34 -7.64 2.60
N TRP A 145 0.29 -6.88 3.68
CA TRP A 145 0.41 -5.42 3.61
C TRP A 145 0.90 -4.89 4.95
N THR A 146 1.46 -3.69 4.94
CA THR A 146 1.74 -2.93 6.15
C THR A 146 1.67 -1.44 5.85
N VAL A 147 1.46 -0.63 6.88
CA VAL A 147 1.36 0.83 6.76
C VAL A 147 2.39 1.48 7.64
N THR A 148 3.06 2.46 7.07
CA THR A 148 4.08 3.27 7.74
C THR A 148 3.83 4.73 7.46
N ASP A 149 4.52 5.62 8.16
CA ASP A 149 4.64 7.00 7.72
C ASP A 149 5.28 7.08 6.31
N ALA A 150 5.05 8.18 5.60
CA ALA A 150 5.51 8.30 4.22
C ALA A 150 7.04 8.48 4.07
N ALA A 151 7.76 8.85 5.14
CA ALA A 151 9.21 9.03 5.09
C ALA A 151 9.97 7.70 5.24
N GLN A 152 9.33 6.67 5.82
CA GLN A 152 9.97 5.37 5.97
C GLN A 152 10.43 4.81 4.62
N HIS A 153 11.66 4.31 4.58
CA HIS A 153 12.23 3.68 3.40
C HIS A 153 11.62 2.29 3.18
N ASP A 154 11.18 2.03 1.94
CA ASP A 154 10.36 0.86 1.59
C ASP A 154 11.02 -0.48 1.94
N SER A 155 12.35 -0.56 1.78
CA SER A 155 13.13 -1.75 2.10
C SER A 155 12.96 -2.25 3.54
N ARG A 156 12.59 -1.40 4.50
CA ARG A 156 12.40 -1.78 5.91
C ARG A 156 11.16 -2.66 6.13
N SER A 157 10.12 -2.46 5.33
CA SER A 157 8.87 -3.20 5.43
C SER A 157 8.91 -4.56 4.70
N PHE A 158 9.92 -4.79 3.87
CA PHE A 158 10.02 -5.98 3.01
C PHE A 158 9.79 -7.33 3.70
N PRO A 159 10.38 -7.64 4.88
CA PRO A 159 10.19 -8.96 5.50
C PRO A 159 8.75 -9.25 5.93
N ALA A 160 7.99 -8.23 6.29
CA ALA A 160 6.58 -8.34 6.69
C ALA A 160 5.65 -8.57 5.49
N LEU A 161 6.11 -8.24 4.28
CA LEU A 161 5.35 -8.37 3.04
C LEU A 161 5.53 -9.75 2.38
N LEU A 162 6.48 -10.55 2.87
CA LEU A 162 6.72 -11.89 2.36
C LEU A 162 5.66 -12.85 2.89
N ASP A 163 4.85 -13.37 1.98
CA ASP A 163 3.79 -14.32 2.30
C ASP A 163 4.35 -15.75 2.47
N PRO A 164 4.29 -16.35 3.68
CA PRO A 164 4.71 -17.73 3.91
C PRO A 164 3.73 -18.75 3.32
N GLY A 165 2.47 -18.36 3.04
CA GLY A 165 1.49 -19.23 2.38
C GLY A 165 1.64 -19.29 0.86
N ASN A 166 2.56 -18.51 0.28
CA ASN A 166 2.82 -18.54 -1.16
C ASN A 166 3.73 -19.73 -1.48
N THR A 167 3.23 -20.67 -2.28
CA THR A 167 3.95 -21.91 -2.58
C THR A 167 5.06 -21.74 -3.61
N ALA A 168 5.12 -20.61 -4.29
CA ALA A 168 6.15 -20.33 -5.28
C ALA A 168 7.23 -19.38 -4.74
N SER A 169 8.48 -19.75 -4.95
CA SER A 169 9.65 -19.10 -4.35
C SER A 169 9.97 -17.70 -4.88
N ARG A 170 9.45 -17.31 -6.05
CA ARG A 170 9.89 -16.10 -6.75
C ARG A 170 9.26 -14.83 -6.16
N VAL A 171 10.11 -13.83 -5.88
CA VAL A 171 9.71 -12.52 -5.32
C VAL A 171 10.15 -11.37 -6.22
N TRP A 172 9.21 -10.63 -6.80
CA TRP A 172 9.48 -9.45 -7.62
C TRP A 172 9.31 -8.17 -6.79
N ALA A 173 10.29 -7.27 -6.86
CA ALA A 173 10.21 -5.97 -6.19
C ALA A 173 11.09 -4.92 -6.88
N ASP A 174 10.87 -3.64 -6.55
CA ASP A 174 11.64 -2.53 -7.10
C ASP A 174 13.11 -2.51 -6.65
N THR A 175 13.90 -1.57 -7.20
CA THR A 175 15.33 -1.46 -6.83
C THR A 175 15.58 -1.04 -5.38
N ALA A 176 14.65 -0.33 -4.74
CA ALA A 176 14.77 0.13 -3.35
C ALA A 176 14.74 -1.06 -2.38
N TYR A 177 14.05 -2.15 -2.72
CA TYR A 177 14.05 -3.37 -1.92
C TYR A 177 15.34 -4.20 -2.02
N ARG A 178 16.24 -3.92 -2.99
CA ARG A 178 17.49 -4.67 -3.19
C ARG A 178 18.57 -4.25 -2.18
N THR A 179 18.44 -4.69 -0.94
CA THR A 179 19.43 -4.46 0.13
C THR A 179 20.08 -5.77 0.58
N LYS A 180 21.32 -5.72 1.12
CA LYS A 180 22.00 -6.90 1.67
C LYS A 180 21.13 -7.63 2.71
N ARG A 181 20.44 -6.87 3.58
CA ARG A 181 19.51 -7.40 4.58
C ARG A 181 18.36 -8.19 3.94
N ASN A 182 17.72 -7.62 2.92
CA ASN A 182 16.56 -8.26 2.27
C ASN A 182 16.97 -9.48 1.47
N LEU A 183 18.13 -9.46 0.80
CA LEU A 183 18.67 -10.63 0.12
C LEU A 183 18.94 -11.79 1.09
N LYS A 184 19.54 -11.51 2.26
CA LYS A 184 19.71 -12.51 3.33
C LYS A 184 18.38 -13.04 3.88
N VAL A 185 17.32 -12.23 3.89
CA VAL A 185 15.98 -12.69 4.30
C VAL A 185 15.39 -13.64 3.26
N LEU A 186 15.55 -13.35 1.97
CA LEU A 186 15.09 -14.22 0.89
C LEU A 186 15.82 -15.56 0.89
N GLU A 187 17.15 -15.52 0.99
CA GLU A 187 18.01 -16.70 1.07
C GLU A 187 17.61 -17.61 2.24
N ARG A 188 17.51 -17.07 3.46
CA ARG A 188 17.07 -17.83 4.65
C ARG A 188 15.67 -18.43 4.53
N ARG A 189 14.81 -17.86 3.68
CA ARG A 189 13.45 -18.37 3.44
C ARG A 189 13.33 -19.23 2.19
N GLY A 190 14.45 -19.55 1.51
CA GLY A 190 14.44 -20.33 0.28
C GLY A 190 13.74 -19.62 -0.90
N LEU A 191 13.68 -18.28 -0.89
CA LEU A 191 12.98 -17.49 -1.89
C LEU A 191 13.95 -16.98 -2.97
N SER A 192 13.54 -17.08 -4.23
CA SER A 192 14.32 -16.59 -5.37
C SER A 192 14.07 -15.11 -5.63
N GLU A 193 15.13 -14.31 -5.63
CA GLU A 193 15.06 -12.88 -5.82
C GLU A 193 14.86 -12.48 -7.29
N ARG A 194 13.78 -11.76 -7.56
CA ARG A 194 13.50 -11.10 -8.84
C ARG A 194 13.37 -9.59 -8.64
N ILE A 195 14.21 -9.06 -7.77
CA ILE A 195 14.31 -7.64 -7.45
C ILE A 195 15.13 -6.91 -8.53
N LEU A 196 14.69 -5.74 -8.98
CA LEU A 196 15.40 -4.98 -10.01
C LEU A 196 16.82 -4.58 -9.56
N PHE A 197 17.75 -4.60 -10.52
CA PHE A 197 19.11 -4.09 -10.33
C PHE A 197 19.12 -2.57 -10.29
N ARG A 198 19.85 -2.00 -9.32
CA ARG A 198 20.07 -0.56 -9.22
C ARG A 198 21.13 -0.14 -10.24
N ARG A 199 20.85 0.94 -10.97
CA ARG A 199 21.83 1.56 -11.85
C ARG A 199 23.00 2.13 -11.01
N PRO A 200 24.25 1.76 -11.29
CA PRO A 200 25.41 2.34 -10.61
C PRO A 200 25.57 3.83 -10.93
N PRO A 201 26.15 4.64 -10.02
CA PRO A 201 26.42 6.04 -10.30
C PRO A 201 27.27 6.20 -11.57
N ARG A 202 26.88 7.15 -12.43
CA ARG A 202 27.60 7.54 -13.67
C ARG A 202 27.83 6.42 -14.70
N ARG A 203 27.27 5.22 -14.52
CA ARG A 203 27.40 4.11 -15.46
C ARG A 203 26.03 3.58 -15.86
N PRO A 204 25.84 3.08 -17.10
CA PRO A 204 24.64 2.34 -17.45
C PRO A 204 24.60 0.99 -16.73
N LEU A 205 23.42 0.36 -16.73
CA LEU A 205 23.33 -1.07 -16.39
C LEU A 205 24.00 -1.87 -17.50
N SER A 206 24.56 -3.03 -17.17
CA SER A 206 24.97 -3.96 -18.23
C SER A 206 23.77 -4.40 -19.05
N GLU A 207 23.97 -4.76 -20.31
CA GLU A 207 22.90 -5.18 -21.21
C GLU A 207 22.07 -6.34 -20.62
N LEU A 208 22.76 -7.32 -20.02
CA LEU A 208 22.15 -8.44 -19.32
C LEU A 208 21.26 -7.99 -18.14
N GLN A 209 21.76 -7.05 -17.32
CA GLN A 209 20.98 -6.50 -16.21
C GLN A 209 19.78 -5.68 -16.70
N ALA A 210 19.94 -4.94 -17.81
CA ALA A 210 18.86 -4.17 -18.41
C ALA A 210 17.76 -5.10 -18.95
N LYS A 211 18.12 -6.14 -19.71
CA LYS A 211 17.19 -7.19 -20.19
C LYS A 211 16.48 -7.90 -19.03
N ALA A 212 17.21 -8.22 -17.96
CA ALA A 212 16.63 -8.80 -16.75
C ALA A 212 15.66 -7.83 -16.05
N ASN A 213 16.01 -6.55 -15.93
CA ASN A 213 15.14 -5.53 -15.35
C ASN A 213 13.86 -5.33 -16.16
N ALA A 214 13.94 -5.31 -17.50
CA ALA A 214 12.78 -5.20 -18.37
C ALA A 214 11.81 -6.38 -18.14
N SER A 215 12.34 -7.60 -18.12
CA SER A 215 11.57 -8.82 -17.86
C SER A 215 10.92 -8.82 -16.46
N ARG A 216 11.66 -8.40 -15.44
CA ARG A 216 11.17 -8.28 -14.05
C ARG A 216 10.12 -7.18 -13.90
N ALA A 217 10.33 -6.03 -14.54
CA ALA A 217 9.42 -4.89 -14.50
C ALA A 217 8.07 -5.22 -15.15
N ARG A 218 8.07 -5.97 -16.27
CA ARG A 218 6.86 -6.46 -16.93
C ARG A 218 5.99 -7.32 -16.01
N ILE A 219 6.61 -8.13 -15.15
CA ILE A 219 5.86 -8.94 -14.17
C ILE A 219 5.41 -8.04 -13.00
N ARG A 220 6.30 -7.18 -12.50
CA ARG A 220 6.01 -6.30 -11.37
C ARG A 220 4.85 -5.34 -11.65
N SER A 221 4.66 -4.90 -12.89
CA SER A 221 3.58 -3.98 -13.25
C SER A 221 2.17 -4.49 -12.90
N GLY A 222 1.99 -5.80 -12.65
CA GLY A 222 0.71 -6.34 -12.17
C GLY A 222 0.19 -5.66 -10.90
N ILE A 223 1.07 -5.20 -10.00
CA ILE A 223 0.66 -4.51 -8.77
C ILE A 223 0.10 -3.10 -9.01
N GLU A 224 0.40 -2.48 -10.15
CA GLU A 224 -0.13 -1.15 -10.50
C GLU A 224 -1.65 -1.18 -10.62
N HIS A 225 -2.27 -2.34 -10.87
CA HIS A 225 -3.73 -2.45 -10.84
C HIS A 225 -4.31 -2.14 -9.45
N VAL A 226 -3.67 -2.63 -8.38
CA VAL A 226 -4.05 -2.32 -6.99
C VAL A 226 -3.97 -0.81 -6.77
N PHE A 227 -2.84 -0.22 -7.14
CA PHE A 227 -2.58 1.20 -6.93
C PHE A 227 -3.50 2.09 -7.77
N ALA A 228 -3.84 1.68 -8.99
CA ALA A 228 -4.78 2.39 -9.84
C ALA A 228 -6.18 2.41 -9.22
N VAL A 229 -6.65 1.28 -8.66
CA VAL A 229 -7.94 1.24 -7.96
C VAL A 229 -7.92 2.14 -6.72
N GLN A 230 -6.88 2.07 -5.89
CA GLN A 230 -6.76 2.91 -4.71
C GLN A 230 -6.73 4.41 -5.06
N LYS A 231 -6.00 4.80 -6.11
CA LYS A 231 -5.82 6.21 -6.50
C LYS A 231 -7.04 6.77 -7.24
N HIS A 232 -7.58 6.04 -8.21
CA HIS A 232 -8.57 6.59 -9.15
C HIS A 232 -10.00 6.20 -8.78
N ARG A 233 -10.25 4.94 -8.40
CA ARG A 233 -11.60 4.48 -8.05
C ARG A 233 -11.97 4.82 -6.61
N MET A 234 -11.05 4.62 -5.68
CA MET A 234 -11.29 4.88 -4.26
C MET A 234 -10.95 6.31 -3.83
N ALA A 235 -10.15 7.03 -4.63
CA ALA A 235 -9.57 8.33 -4.26
C ALA A 235 -8.99 8.31 -2.82
N LEU A 236 -8.22 7.25 -2.52
CA LEU A 236 -7.85 6.91 -1.14
C LEU A 236 -7.04 8.05 -0.50
N PHE A 237 -7.56 8.54 0.62
CA PHE A 237 -6.99 9.65 1.38
C PHE A 237 -7.23 9.42 2.89
N VAL A 238 -6.21 9.67 3.72
CA VAL A 238 -6.27 9.45 5.16
C VAL A 238 -6.59 10.76 5.87
N ARG A 239 -7.85 10.94 6.29
CA ARG A 239 -8.29 12.08 7.12
C ARG A 239 -8.18 11.83 8.62
N THR A 240 -8.02 10.57 9.01
CA THR A 240 -7.93 10.18 10.42
C THR A 240 -6.55 10.46 10.97
N ILE A 241 -6.49 10.89 12.23
CA ILE A 241 -5.24 11.19 12.93
C ILE A 241 -4.76 9.96 13.69
N SER A 242 -3.46 9.67 13.56
CA SER A 242 -2.69 8.51 14.04
C SER A 242 -2.50 7.38 13.03
N LEU A 243 -1.34 6.72 13.14
CA LEU A 243 -0.96 5.57 12.34
C LEU A 243 -1.95 4.42 12.50
N ALA A 244 -2.41 4.13 13.72
CA ALA A 244 -3.35 3.05 13.98
C ALA A 244 -4.69 3.25 13.24
N ARG A 245 -5.20 4.49 13.19
CA ARG A 245 -6.41 4.78 12.39
C ARG A 245 -6.14 4.75 10.89
N ALA A 246 -4.96 5.21 10.46
CA ALA A 246 -4.53 5.10 9.07
C ALA A 246 -4.44 3.63 8.61
N GLN A 247 -3.91 2.74 9.45
CA GLN A 247 -3.86 1.30 9.25
C GLN A 247 -5.25 0.72 9.04
N VAL A 248 -6.22 1.07 9.89
CA VAL A 248 -7.62 0.63 9.72
C VAL A 248 -8.20 1.12 8.39
N LYS A 249 -8.05 2.41 8.08
CA LYS A 249 -8.58 3.00 6.85
C LYS A 249 -7.99 2.35 5.59
N ILE A 250 -6.68 2.13 5.57
CA ILE A 250 -5.97 1.52 4.44
C ILE A 250 -6.26 0.02 4.37
N GLY A 251 -6.29 -0.68 5.49
CA GLY A 251 -6.62 -2.10 5.55
C GLY A 251 -8.02 -2.40 5.03
N ILE A 252 -9.03 -1.61 5.40
CA ILE A 252 -10.39 -1.71 4.83
C ILE A 252 -10.36 -1.47 3.32
N ALA A 253 -9.59 -0.49 2.84
CA ALA A 253 -9.48 -0.23 1.40
C ALA A 253 -8.81 -1.40 0.66
N ASN A 254 -7.80 -2.03 1.26
CA ASN A 254 -7.15 -3.23 0.72
C ASN A 254 -8.12 -4.42 0.68
N LEU A 255 -8.94 -4.64 1.72
CA LEU A 255 -10.01 -5.65 1.70
C LEU A 255 -11.06 -5.36 0.62
N ALA A 256 -11.50 -4.11 0.51
CA ALA A 256 -12.47 -3.71 -0.52
C ALA A 256 -11.94 -3.97 -1.94
N TYR A 257 -10.65 -3.71 -2.18
CA TYR A 257 -9.99 -4.11 -3.43
C TYR A 257 -10.06 -5.62 -3.64
N ASN A 258 -9.69 -6.39 -2.62
CA ASN A 258 -9.70 -7.86 -2.67
C ASN A 258 -11.10 -8.43 -2.95
N PHE A 259 -12.15 -7.92 -2.30
CA PHE A 259 -13.53 -8.33 -2.57
C PHE A 259 -13.94 -8.05 -4.02
N ALA A 260 -13.65 -6.85 -4.53
CA ALA A 260 -13.94 -6.50 -5.91
C ALA A 260 -13.15 -7.38 -6.91
N ARG A 261 -11.89 -7.67 -6.58
CA ARG A 261 -11.03 -8.54 -7.40
C ARG A 261 -11.52 -9.99 -7.39
N LEU A 262 -11.96 -10.50 -6.26
CA LEU A 262 -12.56 -11.83 -6.14
C LEU A 262 -13.86 -11.95 -6.94
N ALA A 263 -14.73 -10.95 -6.87
CA ALA A 263 -15.96 -10.91 -7.66
C ALA A 263 -15.64 -11.01 -9.16
N TRP A 264 -14.66 -10.23 -9.63
CA TRP A 264 -14.20 -10.28 -11.03
C TRP A 264 -13.55 -11.62 -11.41
N LEU A 265 -12.78 -12.24 -10.52
CA LEU A 265 -12.22 -13.58 -10.76
C LEU A 265 -13.32 -14.64 -10.86
N SER A 266 -14.35 -14.52 -10.02
CA SER A 266 -15.47 -15.46 -10.00
C SER A 266 -16.31 -15.39 -11.28
N THR A 267 -16.49 -14.20 -11.86
CA THR A 267 -17.18 -14.03 -13.15
C THR A 267 -16.39 -14.60 -14.34
N ARG A 268 -15.08 -14.82 -14.20
CA ARG A 268 -14.23 -15.40 -15.25
C ARG A 268 -14.04 -16.90 -15.14
N ALA A 269 -14.29 -17.45 -13.95
CA ALA A 269 -14.15 -18.88 -13.67
C ALA A 269 -15.47 -19.65 -13.87
N ALA A 270 -16.60 -18.97 -14.01
CA ALA A 270 -17.86 -19.59 -14.41
C ALA A 270 -17.71 -20.11 -15.85
N PRO A 271 -17.96 -21.40 -16.13
CA PRO A 271 -18.06 -21.87 -17.50
C PRO A 271 -19.25 -21.18 -18.18
N ALA A 272 -19.07 -20.81 -19.45
CA ALA A 272 -20.17 -20.51 -20.35
C ALA A 272 -20.96 -21.78 -20.65
#